data_AF-A0A6G0XKM7-F1
#
_entry.id   AF-A0A6G0XKM7-F1
#
_cell.length_a   1.000
_cell.length_b   1.000
_cell.length_c   1.000
_cell.angle_alpha   90.00
_cell.angle_beta   90.00
_cell.angle_gamma   90.00
#
_symmetry.space_group_name_H-M   'P 1'
#
loop_
_entity.id
_entity.type
_entity.pdbx_description
1 polymer ?
#
loop_
_entity_poly.entity_id
_entity_poly.type
_entity_poly.pdbx_seq_one_letter_code
_entity_poly.pdbx_strand_id
1 'polypeptide(L)' 'MDEFTEKYLKEWGFENLINRFKEEEIDRIAFLDLTESMVARLIPKMGPQANFLKLQSMLKEEIQRDKVGYLFIILSINS' A
#
# COMPACT_ATOMS: atom_id res chain seq x y z
N MET A 1 9.64 -6.87 5.75
CA MET A 1 8.97 -5.55 5.77
C MET A 1 10.00 -4.45 5.57
N ASP A 2 9.65 -3.44 4.77
CA ASP A 2 10.45 -2.26 4.47
C ASP A 2 9.87 -0.99 5.08
N GLU A 3 10.63 0.11 5.01
CA GLU A 3 10.22 1.43 5.53
C GLU A 3 8.93 1.94 4.88
N PHE A 4 8.72 1.61 3.60
CA PHE A 4 7.50 1.98 2.87
C PHE A 4 6.27 1.39 3.54
N THR A 5 6.29 0.09 3.81
CA THR A 5 5.17 -0.62 4.44
C THR A 5 4.92 -0.11 5.85
N GLU A 6 5.99 0.06 6.64
CA GLU A 6 5.87 0.58 8.01
C GLU A 6 5.28 2.00 8.06
N LYS A 7 5.74 2.87 7.16
CA LYS A 7 5.24 4.25 7.04
C LYS A 7 3.73 4.27 6.84
N TYR A 8 3.21 3.56 5.84
CA TYR A 8 1.77 3.58 5.53
C TYR A 8 0.94 2.93 6.64
N LEU A 9 1.43 1.87 7.29
CA LEU A 9 0.73 1.31 8.46
C LEU A 9 0.58 2.32 9.59
N LYS A 10 1.61 3.13 9.88
CA LYS A 10 1.53 4.20 10.89
C LYS A 10 0.58 5.31 10.45
N GLU A 11 0.73 5.82 9.23
CA GLU A 11 -0.09 6.92 8.70
C GLU A 11 -1.58 6.55 8.63
N TRP A 12 -1.90 5.27 8.39
CA TRP A 12 -3.27 4.79 8.28
C TRP A 12 -3.87 4.31 9.62
N GLY A 13 -3.11 4.39 10.72
CA GLY A 13 -3.58 3.97 12.05
C GLY A 13 -3.63 2.45 12.27
N PHE A 14 -2.82 1.69 11.53
CA PHE A 14 -2.61 0.24 11.66
C PHE A 14 -1.26 -0.11 12.30
N GLU A 15 -0.72 0.78 13.13
CA GLU A 15 0.56 0.60 13.82
C GLU A 15 0.59 -0.66 14.71
N ASN A 16 -0.56 -1.07 15.25
CA ASN A 16 -0.70 -2.32 16.00
C ASN A 16 -0.48 -3.59 15.15
N LEU A 17 -0.45 -3.47 13.82
CA LEU A 17 -0.22 -4.58 12.89
C LEU A 17 1.23 -4.65 12.37
N ILE A 18 2.12 -3.72 12.75
CA ILE A 18 3.50 -3.66 12.26
C ILE A 18 4.23 -4.99 12.49
N ASN A 19 4.17 -5.55 13.70
CA ASN A 19 4.84 -6.82 14.00
C ASN A 19 4.29 -7.96 13.13
N ARG A 20 2.98 -7.98 12.90
CA ARG A 20 2.34 -8.99 12.05
C ARG A 20 2.79 -8.89 10.59
N PHE A 21 2.84 -7.68 10.04
CA PHE A 21 3.32 -7.46 8.68
C PHE A 21 4.82 -7.78 8.54
N LYS A 22 5.60 -7.59 9.62
CA LYS A 22 7.01 -7.99 9.68
C LYS A 22 7.19 -9.51 9.68
N GLU A 23 6.41 -10.23 10.50
CA GLU A 23 6.43 -11.69 10.60
C GLU A 23 6.01 -12.38 9.29
N GLU A 24 5.02 -11.82 8.60
CA GLU A 24 4.53 -12.31 7.30
C GLU A 24 5.38 -11.81 6.12
N GLU A 25 6.53 -11.19 6.41
CA GLU A 25 7.49 -10.68 5.43
C GLU A 25 6.89 -9.73 4.37
N ILE A 26 5.86 -8.96 4.73
CA ILE A 26 5.16 -8.07 3.81
C ILE A 26 6.02 -6.84 3.55
N ASP A 27 6.63 -6.77 2.37
CA ASP A 27 7.35 -5.60 1.85
C ASP A 27 6.44 -4.73 0.97
N ARG A 28 6.96 -3.66 0.36
CA ARG A 28 6.21 -2.76 -0.51
C ARG A 28 5.47 -3.47 -1.64
N ILE A 29 6.10 -4.45 -2.28
CA ILE A 29 5.50 -5.13 -3.43
C ILE A 29 4.31 -5.97 -2.94
N ALA A 30 4.54 -6.79 -1.91
CA ALA A 30 3.50 -7.59 -1.30
C ALA A 30 2.37 -6.72 -0.72
N PHE A 31 2.70 -5.61 -0.04
CA PHE A 31 1.76 -4.67 0.54
C PHE A 31 0.80 -4.09 -0.48
N LEU A 32 1.32 -3.71 -1.65
CA LEU A 32 0.49 -3.24 -2.74
C LEU A 32 -0.35 -4.39 -3.30
N ASP A 33 0.16 -5.61 -3.41
CA ASP A 33 -0.58 -6.71 -4.03
C ASP A 33 -1.43 -7.59 -3.08
N LEU A 34 -1.56 -7.21 -1.80
CA LEU A 34 -2.46 -7.91 -0.88
C LEU A 34 -3.89 -7.97 -1.43
N THR A 35 -4.43 -9.17 -1.55
CA THR A 35 -5.82 -9.41 -1.93
C THR A 35 -6.74 -9.32 -0.72
N GLU A 36 -8.05 -9.22 -0.95
CA GLU A 36 -9.05 -9.23 0.13
C GLU A 36 -8.90 -10.43 1.07
N SER A 37 -8.61 -11.62 0.54
CA SER A 37 -8.41 -12.83 1.36
C SER A 37 -7.11 -12.79 2.18
N MET A 38 -6.05 -12.16 1.67
CA MET A 38 -4.81 -11.92 2.42
C MET A 38 -5.05 -10.88 3.53
N VAL A 39 -5.74 -9.78 3.22
CA VAL A 39 -6.11 -8.75 4.20
C VAL A 39 -6.99 -9.34 5.30
N ALA A 40 -7.95 -10.20 4.97
CA ALA A 40 -8.79 -10.88 5.96
C ALA A 40 -8.00 -11.75 6.94
N ARG A 41 -6.88 -12.34 6.49
CA ARG A 41 -5.96 -13.08 7.37
C ARG A 41 -5.22 -12.14 8.32
N LEU A 42 -4.74 -11.00 7.83
CA LEU A 42 -3.93 -10.04 8.61
C LEU A 42 -4.79 -9.20 9.58
N ILE A 43 -5.97 -8.78 9.13
CA ILE A 43 -6.89 -7.86 9.79
C ILE A 43 -8.21 -8.58 10.03
N PRO A 44 -8.49 -9.13 11.23
CA PRO A 44 -9.64 -10.01 11.44
C PRO A 44 -11.02 -9.32 11.42
N LYS A 45 -11.08 -7.98 11.49
CA LYS A 45 -12.33 -7.22 11.63
C LYS A 45 -12.72 -6.55 10.31
N MET A 46 -13.97 -6.72 9.89
CA MET A 46 -14.48 -6.25 8.58
C MET A 46 -14.36 -4.73 8.37
N GLY A 47 -14.63 -3.91 9.39
CA GLY A 47 -14.50 -2.45 9.28
C GLY A 47 -13.05 -2.02 8.96
N PRO A 48 -12.07 -2.40 9.78
CA PRO A 48 -10.65 -2.18 9.49
C PRO A 48 -10.18 -2.78 8.15
N GLN A 49 -10.66 -3.96 7.74
CA GLN A 49 -10.35 -4.53 6.42
C GLN A 49 -10.80 -3.60 5.28
N ALA A 50 -12.05 -3.14 5.32
CA ALA A 50 -12.60 -2.26 4.29
C ALA A 50 -11.83 -0.93 4.21
N ASN A 51 -11.46 -0.36 5.36
CA ASN A 51 -10.64 0.85 5.41
C ASN A 51 -9.26 0.63 4.80
N PHE A 52 -8.58 -0.48 5.14
CA PHE A 52 -7.27 -0.81 4.59
C PHE A 52 -7.33 -0.98 3.07
N LEU A 53 -8.28 -1.77 2.55
CA LEU A 53 -8.44 -2.01 1.11
C LEU A 53 -8.71 -0.72 0.33
N LYS A 54 -9.53 0.19 0.89
CA LYS A 54 -9.77 1.50 0.28
C LYS A 54 -8.50 2.33 0.19
N LEU A 55 -7.74 2.42 1.28
CA LEU A 55 -6.49 3.19 1.33
C LEU A 55 -5.43 2.59 0.40
N GLN A 56 -5.32 1.26 0.35
CA GLN A 56 -4.45 0.54 -0.56
C GLN A 56 -4.79 0.85 -2.04
N SER A 57 -6.08 0.86 -2.40
CA SER A 57 -6.51 1.23 -3.76
C SER A 57 -6.13 2.67 -4.11
N MET A 58 -6.38 3.62 -3.20
CA MET A 58 -6.03 5.03 -3.40
C MET A 58 -4.52 5.21 -3.59
N LEU A 59 -3.70 4.50 -2.81
CA LEU A 59 -2.25 4.53 -2.93
C LEU A 59 -1.77 3.98 -4.28
N LYS A 60 -2.38 2.89 -4.78
CA LYS A 60 -2.07 2.36 -6.12
C LYS A 60 -2.34 3.38 -7.21
N GLU A 61 -3.49 4.07 -7.13
CA GLU A 61 -3.86 5.10 -8.10
C GLU A 61 -2.91 6.29 -8.05
N GLU A 62 -2.49 6.73 -6.86
CA GLU A 62 -1.50 7.80 -6.68
C GLU A 62 -0.16 7.45 -7.32
N ILE A 63 0.37 6.26 -7.03
CA ILE A 63 1.62 5.76 -7.62
C ILE A 63 1.52 5.67 -9.15
N GLN A 64 0.36 5.29 -9.69
CA GLN A 64 0.14 5.25 -11.13
C GLN A 64 0.08 6.64 -11.75
N ARG A 65 -0.61 7.60 -11.12
CA ARG A 65 -0.68 8.99 -11.57
C ARG A 65 0.72 9.62 -11.61
N ASP A 66 1.53 9.39 -10.59
CA ASP A 66 2.89 9.93 -10.54
C ASP A 66 3.77 9.38 -11.67
N LYS A 67 3.70 8.07 -11.93
CA LYS A 67 4.43 7.45 -13.06
C LYS A 67 4.04 8.05 -14.40
N VAL A 68 2.74 8.28 -14.61
CA VAL A 68 2.21 8.88 -15.84
C VAL A 68 2.66 10.34 -15.96
N GLY A 69 2.58 11.13 -14.88
CA GLY A 69 3.06 12.51 -14.84
C GLY A 69 4.55 12.63 -15.18
N TYR A 70 5.40 11.79 -14.59
CA TYR A 70 6.83 11.74 -14.92
C TYR A 70 7.07 11.39 -16.39
N LEU A 71 6.36 10.41 -16.93
CA LEU A 71 6.51 10.03 -18.35
C LEU A 71 6.13 11.18 -19.29
N PHE A 72 5.05 11.91 -19.01
CA PHE A 72 4.65 13.09 -19.79
C PHE A 72 5.71 14.19 -19.78
N ILE A 73 6.32 14.48 -18.62
CA ILE A 73 7.39 15.48 -18.52
C ILE A 73 8.59 15.07 -19.37
N ILE A 74 9.03 13.82 -19.30
CA ILE A 74 10.18 13.33 -20.06
C ILE A 74 9.91 13.39 -21.58
N LEU A 75 8.72 13.00 -22.03
CA LEU A 75 8.36 13.08 -23.45
C LEU A 75 8.26 14.54 -23.96
N SER A 76 7.82 15.47 -23.10
CA SER A 76 7.67 16.89 -23.46
C SER A 76 9.00 17.64 -23.51
N ILE A 77 10.04 17.18 -22.80
CA ILE A 77 11.38 17.80 -22.82
C ILE A 77 12.21 17.31 -24.02
N ASN A 78 11.95 16.08 -24.50
CA ASN A 78 12.72 15.45 -25.58
C ASN A 78 12.05 15.57 -26.97
N SER A 79 10.98 16.35 -27.10
CA SER A 79 10.32 16.71 -28.38
C SER A 79 10.65 18.15 -28.76
#